data_AF-A0A6A7KHV7-F1
#
_entry.id   AF-A0A6A7KHV7-F1
#
_cell.length_a   1.000
_cell.length_b   1.000
_cell.length_c   1.000
_cell.angle_alpha   90.00
_cell.angle_beta   90.00
_cell.angle_gamma   90.00
#
_symmetry.space_group_name_H-M   'P 1'
#
loop_
_entity.id
_entity.type
_entity.pdbx_description
1 polymer ?
#
loop_
_entity_poly.entity_id
_entity_poly.type
_entity_poly.pdbx_seq_one_letter_code
_entity_poly.pdbx_strand_id
1 'polypeptide(L)'
;MSTKVIEHPRIVINYLLKFYDFRYTMSLRPEFEEQYAQYSEILSELQSYGVDFGSIEDKINEINENVEQIEEYYSKYLEQKSVYWTKYPLVPMANIRKAYFLTKETEEKIKEILPILNATLQEVRELIAQQANQTLPSGNETTPGPSNVTQPSNQTMNQTTTVTENQTQIIVKVVRVLIDASHDQYYNDQRLSGLMTRIKDELGWLVDVNHQESLSKELLSKYDVLIITNPGEDITEQEAQAVKEWVREGGGLLITGDWYRYVYYKSLNRITEEFGIKFNPDELMDDDKNTGRSYFPLIGEFNFDHPATRFLNEDSQLYYNGGTLDISGNAVWIVRGYPTSYAVDSSGKVTKEKGSKPVVAAAVEVENGRIVAYGSSKSLSDDYYGKYIESNWPFLKGVLLWLAGEI
;
A
#
# COMPACT_ATOMS: atom_id res chain seq x y z
N MET A 1 -36.08 30.22 2.07
CA MET A 1 -35.78 29.35 0.92
C MET A 1 -36.42 29.96 -0.31
N SER A 2 -35.62 30.32 -1.32
CA SER A 2 -36.13 30.82 -2.60
C SER A 2 -36.56 29.63 -3.46
N THR A 3 -37.84 29.52 -3.76
CA THR A 3 -38.37 28.46 -4.64
C THR A 3 -37.99 28.81 -6.08
N LYS A 4 -36.95 28.14 -6.61
CA LYS A 4 -36.53 28.32 -8.01
C LYS A 4 -37.57 27.67 -8.92
N VAL A 5 -38.41 28.47 -9.56
CA VAL A 5 -39.35 28.00 -10.58
C VAL A 5 -38.53 27.63 -11.82
N ILE A 6 -38.53 26.34 -12.17
CA ILE A 6 -37.97 25.86 -13.44
C ILE A 6 -39.08 25.95 -14.47
N GLU A 7 -38.99 26.92 -15.40
CA GLU A 7 -39.88 26.96 -16.54
C GLU A 7 -39.65 25.72 -17.43
N HIS A 8 -40.74 25.09 -17.89
CA HIS A 8 -40.71 23.91 -18.74
C HIS A 8 -39.88 22.70 -18.21
N PRO A 9 -40.17 22.18 -17.01
CA PRO A 9 -39.38 21.10 -16.38
C PRO A 9 -39.31 19.84 -17.27
N ARG A 10 -40.35 19.56 -18.04
CA ARG A 10 -40.39 18.45 -19.00
C ARG A 10 -39.39 18.62 -20.15
N ILE A 11 -39.18 19.83 -20.64
CA ILE A 11 -38.20 20.13 -21.69
C ILE A 11 -36.80 19.87 -21.14
N VAL A 12 -36.51 20.37 -19.93
CA VAL A 12 -35.23 20.14 -19.24
C VAL A 12 -34.98 18.64 -19.06
N ILE A 13 -35.96 17.88 -18.55
CA ILE A 13 -35.82 16.43 -18.35
C ILE A 13 -35.61 15.70 -19.68
N ASN A 14 -36.28 16.11 -20.76
CA ASN A 14 -36.05 15.54 -22.10
C ASN A 14 -34.63 15.79 -22.61
N TYR A 15 -34.08 16.99 -22.38
CA TYR A 15 -32.69 17.27 -22.74
C TYR A 15 -31.72 16.42 -21.93
N LEU A 16 -31.93 16.30 -20.62
CA LEU A 16 -31.10 15.45 -19.75
C LEU A 16 -31.19 13.97 -20.16
N LEU A 17 -32.38 13.47 -20.47
CA LEU A 17 -32.59 12.11 -20.96
C LEU A 17 -31.74 11.84 -22.21
N LYS A 18 -31.81 12.73 -23.21
CA LYS A 18 -31.02 12.62 -24.45
C LYS A 18 -29.52 12.75 -24.19
N PHE A 19 -29.14 13.66 -23.30
CA PHE A 19 -27.75 13.88 -22.92
C PHE A 19 -27.15 12.62 -22.31
N TYR A 20 -27.79 12.05 -21.27
CA TYR A 20 -27.27 10.86 -20.61
C TYR A 20 -27.37 9.63 -21.51
N ASP A 21 -28.45 9.45 -22.28
CA ASP A 21 -28.55 8.36 -23.27
C ASP A 21 -27.37 8.39 -24.25
N PHE A 22 -27.13 9.53 -24.90
CA PHE A 22 -26.05 9.67 -25.86
C PHE A 22 -24.69 9.46 -25.20
N ARG A 23 -24.41 10.12 -24.07
CA ARG A 23 -23.11 10.00 -23.39
C ARG A 23 -22.85 8.61 -22.84
N TYR A 24 -23.89 7.92 -22.39
CA TYR A 24 -23.78 6.57 -21.86
C TYR A 24 -23.59 5.55 -22.98
N THR A 25 -24.50 5.53 -23.96
CA THR A 25 -24.52 4.49 -25.00
C THR A 25 -23.42 4.64 -26.05
N MET A 26 -22.98 5.86 -26.36
CA MET A 26 -21.99 6.11 -27.43
C MET A 26 -20.54 6.19 -26.94
N SER A 27 -20.30 6.22 -25.63
CA SER A 27 -18.94 6.40 -25.09
C SER A 27 -18.76 5.65 -23.78
N LEU A 28 -19.41 6.06 -22.69
CA LEU A 28 -19.10 5.52 -21.37
C LEU A 28 -19.32 4.01 -21.25
N ARG A 29 -20.45 3.49 -21.75
CA ARG A 29 -20.78 2.07 -21.62
C ARG A 29 -19.86 1.17 -22.47
N PRO A 30 -19.62 1.43 -23.78
CA PRO A 30 -18.67 0.64 -24.55
C PRO A 30 -17.25 0.63 -23.94
N GLU A 31 -16.75 1.79 -23.50
CA GLU A 31 -15.44 1.91 -22.85
C GLU A 31 -15.39 1.11 -21.54
N PHE A 32 -16.46 1.18 -20.74
CA PHE A 32 -16.59 0.41 -19.50
C PHE A 32 -16.68 -1.10 -19.74
N GLU A 33 -17.45 -1.55 -20.74
CA GLU A 33 -17.60 -2.98 -21.08
C GLU A 33 -16.25 -3.60 -21.48
N GLU A 34 -15.43 -2.87 -22.23
CA GLU A 34 -14.07 -3.29 -22.59
C GLU A 34 -13.15 -3.40 -21.35
N GLN A 35 -13.13 -2.37 -20.50
CA GLN A 35 -12.32 -2.38 -19.28
C GLN A 35 -12.76 -3.47 -18.30
N TYR A 36 -14.07 -3.64 -18.12
CA TYR A 36 -14.63 -4.66 -17.22
C TYR A 36 -14.36 -6.08 -17.74
N ALA A 37 -14.37 -6.30 -19.06
CA ALA A 37 -14.00 -7.59 -19.64
C ALA A 37 -12.54 -7.93 -19.34
N GLN A 38 -11.61 -6.98 -19.53
CA GLN A 38 -10.20 -7.16 -19.21
C GLN A 38 -10.01 -7.47 -17.71
N TYR A 39 -10.64 -6.68 -16.84
CA TYR A 39 -10.64 -6.90 -15.39
C TYR A 39 -11.14 -8.30 -15.02
N SER A 40 -12.29 -8.70 -15.56
CA SER A 40 -12.94 -9.97 -15.24
C SER A 40 -12.13 -11.18 -15.72
N GLU A 41 -11.47 -11.07 -16.87
CA GLU A 41 -10.59 -12.12 -17.40
C GLU A 41 -9.38 -12.34 -16.48
N ILE A 42 -8.69 -11.26 -16.08
CA ILE A 42 -7.53 -11.34 -15.18
C ILE A 42 -7.96 -11.88 -13.81
N LEU A 43 -9.06 -11.37 -13.25
CA LEU A 43 -9.56 -11.82 -11.96
C LEU A 43 -9.89 -13.32 -11.97
N SER A 44 -10.55 -13.80 -13.03
CA SER A 44 -10.88 -15.22 -13.19
C SER A 44 -9.62 -16.08 -13.32
N GLU A 45 -8.60 -15.60 -14.03
CA GLU A 45 -7.32 -16.32 -14.15
C GLU A 45 -6.61 -16.41 -12.79
N LEU A 46 -6.53 -15.31 -12.04
CA LEU A 46 -5.94 -15.30 -10.68
C LEU A 46 -6.69 -16.22 -9.72
N GLN A 47 -8.03 -16.19 -9.74
CA GLN A 47 -8.87 -17.11 -8.97
C GLN A 47 -8.57 -18.57 -9.31
N SER A 48 -8.30 -18.88 -10.58
CA SER A 48 -7.94 -20.24 -11.01
C SER A 48 -6.60 -20.72 -10.45
N TYR A 49 -5.71 -19.80 -10.05
CA TYR A 49 -4.44 -20.10 -9.38
C TYR A 49 -4.56 -20.15 -7.85
N GLY A 50 -5.74 -19.86 -7.28
CA GLY A 50 -5.97 -19.87 -5.83
C GLY A 50 -5.33 -18.69 -5.08
N VAL A 51 -5.16 -17.56 -5.78
CA VAL A 51 -4.62 -16.30 -5.22
C VAL A 51 -5.54 -15.78 -4.11
N ASP A 52 -4.93 -15.36 -3.00
CA ASP A 52 -5.64 -14.73 -1.88
C ASP A 52 -5.67 -13.22 -2.09
N PHE A 53 -6.82 -12.71 -2.52
CA PHE A 53 -7.00 -11.27 -2.71
C PHE A 53 -7.00 -10.50 -1.39
N GLY A 54 -7.10 -11.17 -0.24
CA GLY A 54 -6.93 -10.60 1.09
C GLY A 54 -7.59 -9.23 1.26
N SER A 55 -6.76 -8.20 1.27
CA SER A 55 -7.13 -6.80 1.55
C SER A 55 -7.83 -6.06 0.39
N ILE A 56 -7.96 -6.65 -0.81
CA ILE A 56 -8.65 -6.06 -1.97
C ILE A 56 -10.00 -6.73 -2.29
N GLU A 57 -10.35 -7.78 -1.54
CA GLU A 57 -11.60 -8.53 -1.68
C GLU A 57 -12.83 -7.61 -1.51
N ASP A 58 -12.74 -6.59 -0.64
CA ASP A 58 -13.79 -5.59 -0.45
C ASP A 58 -14.03 -4.75 -1.72
N LYS A 59 -12.96 -4.27 -2.37
CA LYS A 59 -13.05 -3.51 -3.62
C LYS A 59 -13.59 -4.38 -4.76
N ILE A 60 -13.18 -5.64 -4.85
CA ILE A 60 -13.71 -6.61 -5.83
C ILE A 60 -15.22 -6.80 -5.63
N ASN A 61 -15.65 -7.02 -4.39
CA ASN A 61 -17.07 -7.18 -4.05
C ASN A 61 -17.87 -5.93 -4.36
N GLU A 62 -17.36 -4.74 -4.04
CA GLU A 62 -18.02 -3.47 -4.34
C GLU A 62 -18.16 -3.25 -5.87
N ILE A 63 -17.14 -3.60 -6.66
CA ILE A 63 -17.23 -3.55 -8.13
C ILE A 63 -18.33 -4.49 -8.63
N ASN A 64 -18.38 -5.73 -8.13
CA ASN A 64 -19.40 -6.70 -8.52
C ASN A 64 -20.82 -6.22 -8.19
N GLU A 65 -21.03 -5.72 -6.96
CA GLU A 65 -22.31 -5.15 -6.54
C GLU A 65 -22.72 -3.93 -7.39
N ASN A 66 -21.76 -3.07 -7.74
CA ASN A 66 -22.03 -1.91 -8.58
C ASN A 66 -22.40 -2.33 -10.02
N VAL A 67 -21.74 -3.33 -10.59
CA VAL A 67 -22.05 -3.86 -11.93
C VAL A 67 -23.47 -4.42 -11.98
N GLU A 68 -23.89 -5.18 -10.97
CA GLU A 68 -25.26 -5.68 -10.87
C GLU A 68 -26.29 -4.53 -10.88
N GLN A 69 -26.04 -3.49 -10.08
CA GLN A 69 -26.90 -2.30 -10.02
C GLN A 69 -26.89 -1.50 -11.34
N ILE A 70 -25.74 -1.38 -12.00
CA ILE A 70 -25.62 -0.72 -13.32
C ILE A 70 -26.52 -1.41 -14.33
N GLU A 71 -26.45 -2.74 -14.42
CA GLU A 71 -27.26 -3.53 -15.34
C GLU A 71 -28.76 -3.48 -14.99
N GLU A 72 -29.10 -3.45 -13.71
CA GLU A 72 -30.48 -3.26 -13.26
C GLU A 72 -31.04 -1.90 -13.72
N TYR A 73 -30.30 -0.80 -13.47
CA TYR A 73 -30.71 0.54 -13.89
C TYR A 73 -30.78 0.66 -15.41
N TYR A 74 -29.82 0.10 -16.13
CA TYR A 74 -29.81 0.17 -17.59
C TYR A 74 -30.93 -0.66 -18.22
N SER A 75 -31.23 -1.84 -17.69
CA SER A 75 -32.36 -2.67 -18.14
C SER A 75 -33.69 -1.95 -17.94
N LYS A 76 -33.94 -1.38 -16.75
CA LYS A 76 -35.12 -0.56 -16.48
C LYS A 76 -35.23 0.65 -17.41
N TYR A 77 -34.09 1.25 -17.77
CA TYR A 77 -34.05 2.31 -18.76
C TYR A 77 -34.50 1.83 -20.15
N LEU A 78 -33.96 0.71 -20.64
CA LEU A 78 -34.27 0.16 -21.95
C LEU A 78 -35.77 -0.18 -22.10
N GLU A 79 -36.37 -0.80 -21.09
CA GLU A 79 -37.80 -1.12 -21.05
C GLU A 79 -38.69 0.13 -21.19
N GLN A 80 -38.24 1.26 -20.63
CA GLN A 80 -39.02 2.49 -20.50
C GLN A 80 -38.74 3.49 -21.63
N LYS A 81 -37.59 3.35 -22.31
CA LYS A 81 -37.13 4.28 -23.35
C LYS A 81 -38.19 4.45 -24.45
N SER A 82 -38.71 3.37 -25.02
CA SER A 82 -39.69 3.45 -26.12
C SER A 82 -41.04 4.07 -25.71
N VAL A 83 -41.50 3.82 -24.48
CA VAL A 83 -42.83 4.21 -23.98
C VAL A 83 -42.88 5.70 -23.61
N TYR A 84 -41.78 6.25 -23.11
CA TYR A 84 -41.79 7.53 -22.40
C TYR A 84 -41.02 8.67 -23.06
N TRP A 85 -40.36 8.42 -24.20
CA TRP A 85 -39.63 9.42 -24.99
C TRP A 85 -40.47 10.62 -25.43
N THR A 86 -41.81 10.52 -25.35
CA THR A 86 -42.71 11.62 -25.68
C THR A 86 -43.61 12.06 -24.53
N LYS A 87 -43.85 11.27 -23.46
CA LYS A 87 -44.91 11.57 -22.45
C LYS A 87 -44.43 11.75 -20.99
N TYR A 88 -43.50 10.93 -20.48
CA TYR A 88 -43.03 11.01 -19.08
C TYR A 88 -41.52 10.71 -18.94
N PRO A 89 -40.64 11.64 -19.34
CA PRO A 89 -39.21 11.37 -19.46
C PRO A 89 -38.47 11.22 -18.12
N LEU A 90 -39.12 11.49 -16.98
CA LEU A 90 -38.49 11.52 -15.66
C LEU A 90 -37.95 10.15 -15.23
N VAL A 91 -38.75 9.09 -15.39
CA VAL A 91 -38.38 7.74 -14.93
C VAL A 91 -37.21 7.17 -15.74
N PRO A 92 -37.25 7.12 -17.10
CA PRO A 92 -36.09 6.66 -17.86
C PRO A 92 -34.87 7.56 -17.64
N MET A 93 -35.05 8.88 -17.46
CA MET A 93 -33.94 9.80 -17.17
C MET A 93 -33.27 9.46 -15.84
N ALA A 94 -34.04 9.17 -14.80
CA ALA A 94 -33.50 8.79 -13.51
C ALA A 94 -32.68 7.50 -13.59
N ASN A 95 -33.18 6.48 -14.29
CA ASN A 95 -32.49 5.20 -14.45
C ASN A 95 -31.18 5.34 -15.26
N ILE A 96 -31.20 5.97 -16.44
CA ILE A 96 -29.97 6.16 -17.23
C ILE A 96 -28.94 7.03 -16.52
N ARG A 97 -29.40 8.03 -15.75
CA ARG A 97 -28.52 8.88 -14.95
C ARG A 97 -27.85 8.10 -13.82
N LYS A 98 -28.60 7.23 -13.12
CA LYS A 98 -28.03 6.35 -12.08
C LYS A 98 -27.01 5.39 -12.66
N ALA A 99 -27.35 4.70 -13.77
CA ALA A 99 -26.41 3.85 -14.49
C ALA A 99 -25.13 4.63 -14.88
N TYR A 100 -25.28 5.84 -15.43
CA TYR A 100 -24.15 6.68 -15.83
C TYR A 100 -23.19 7.02 -14.68
N PHE A 101 -23.70 7.52 -13.54
CA PHE A 101 -22.81 7.91 -12.43
C PHE A 101 -22.19 6.71 -11.74
N LEU A 102 -22.96 5.63 -11.53
CA LEU A 102 -22.44 4.42 -10.93
C LEU A 102 -21.39 3.73 -11.82
N THR A 103 -21.57 3.77 -13.15
CA THR A 103 -20.57 3.28 -14.11
C THR A 103 -19.27 4.06 -13.99
N LYS A 104 -19.31 5.40 -13.89
CA LYS A 104 -18.08 6.20 -13.69
C LYS A 104 -17.36 5.86 -12.39
N GLU A 105 -18.11 5.75 -11.30
CA GLU A 105 -17.55 5.37 -10.00
C GLU A 105 -16.88 3.99 -10.05
N THR A 106 -17.52 3.04 -10.72
CA THR A 106 -16.99 1.69 -10.91
C THR A 106 -15.77 1.66 -11.83
N GLU A 107 -15.76 2.47 -12.88
CA GLU A 107 -14.63 2.62 -13.80
C GLU A 107 -13.35 3.09 -13.06
N GLU A 108 -13.49 4.06 -12.16
CA GLU A 108 -12.36 4.54 -11.35
C GLU A 108 -11.85 3.46 -10.39
N LYS A 109 -12.74 2.67 -9.78
CA LYS A 109 -12.36 1.53 -8.92
C LYS A 109 -11.62 0.44 -9.71
N ILE A 110 -12.10 0.10 -10.92
CA ILE A 110 -11.42 -0.86 -11.80
C ILE A 110 -10.02 -0.34 -12.17
N LYS A 111 -9.89 0.93 -12.57
CA LYS A 111 -8.59 1.54 -12.90
C LYS A 111 -7.61 1.51 -11.75
N GLU A 112 -8.09 1.61 -10.51
CA GLU A 112 -7.25 1.54 -9.31
C GLU A 112 -6.63 0.15 -9.12
N ILE A 113 -7.42 -0.92 -9.28
CA ILE A 113 -6.98 -2.29 -8.97
C ILE A 113 -6.43 -3.07 -10.17
N LEU A 114 -6.78 -2.68 -11.41
CA LEU A 114 -6.37 -3.39 -12.62
C LEU A 114 -4.85 -3.50 -12.78
N PRO A 115 -4.03 -2.46 -12.51
CA PRO A 115 -2.56 -2.59 -12.54
C PRO A 115 -2.03 -3.63 -11.54
N ILE A 116 -2.66 -3.72 -10.38
CA ILE A 116 -2.27 -4.64 -9.29
C ILE A 116 -2.58 -6.07 -9.69
N LEU A 117 -3.78 -6.31 -10.23
CA LEU A 117 -4.16 -7.63 -10.74
C LEU A 117 -3.22 -8.07 -11.87
N ASN A 118 -2.84 -7.17 -12.78
CA ASN A 118 -1.86 -7.48 -13.83
C ASN A 118 -0.48 -7.85 -13.26
N ALA A 119 0.03 -7.07 -12.29
CA ALA A 119 1.32 -7.34 -11.65
C ALA A 119 1.30 -8.68 -10.91
N THR A 120 0.22 -8.94 -10.15
CA THR A 120 -0.03 -10.21 -9.45
C THR A 120 -0.05 -11.37 -10.45
N LEU A 121 -0.74 -11.20 -11.58
CA LEU A 121 -0.83 -12.25 -12.60
C LEU A 121 0.53 -12.54 -13.24
N GLN A 122 1.32 -11.50 -13.47
CA GLN A 122 2.69 -11.67 -13.96
C GLN A 122 3.55 -12.43 -12.95
N GLU A 123 3.49 -12.07 -11.67
CA GLU A 123 4.22 -12.76 -10.60
C GLU A 123 3.83 -14.24 -10.52
N VAL A 124 2.53 -14.55 -10.50
CA VAL A 124 2.04 -15.94 -10.50
C VAL A 124 2.59 -16.71 -11.70
N ARG A 125 2.55 -16.13 -12.90
CA ARG A 125 3.07 -16.77 -14.12
C ARG A 125 4.58 -17.00 -14.05
N GLU A 126 5.33 -16.06 -13.48
CA GLU A 126 6.78 -16.20 -13.26
C GLU A 126 7.10 -17.32 -12.26
N LEU A 127 6.35 -17.42 -11.15
CA LEU A 127 6.49 -18.49 -10.16
C LEU A 127 6.19 -19.86 -10.78
N ILE A 128 5.12 -19.99 -11.58
CA ILE A 128 4.80 -21.23 -12.31
C ILE A 128 5.94 -21.59 -13.28
N ALA A 129 6.46 -20.62 -14.03
CA ALA A 129 7.56 -20.85 -14.97
C ALA A 129 8.85 -21.30 -14.28
N GLN A 130 9.16 -20.75 -13.10
CA GLN A 130 10.30 -21.17 -12.29
C GLN A 130 10.16 -22.61 -11.79
N GLN A 131 8.97 -23.01 -11.33
CA GLN A 131 8.68 -24.38 -10.90
C GLN A 131 8.78 -25.39 -12.05
N ALA A 132 8.33 -25.01 -13.25
CA ALA A 132 8.44 -25.84 -14.45
C ALA A 132 9.90 -26.04 -14.90
N ASN A 133 10.76 -25.04 -14.73
CA ASN A 133 12.18 -25.15 -15.07
C ASN A 133 13.00 -25.96 -14.05
N GLN A 134 12.58 -26.01 -12.78
CA GLN A 134 13.24 -26.82 -11.75
C GLN A 134 12.89 -28.33 -11.83
N THR A 135 11.83 -28.70 -12.56
CA THR A 135 11.35 -30.08 -12.69
C THR A 135 11.90 -30.83 -13.92
N LEU A 136 12.72 -30.19 -14.75
CA LEU A 136 13.43 -30.85 -15.86
C LEU A 136 14.64 -31.65 -15.32
N PRO A 137 14.77 -32.96 -15.63
CA PRO A 137 15.91 -33.73 -15.13
C PRO A 137 17.22 -33.22 -15.75
N SER A 138 18.19 -32.94 -14.87
CA SER A 138 19.59 -32.79 -15.25
C SER A 138 20.04 -34.05 -15.98
N GLY A 139 20.26 -33.95 -17.30
CA GLY A 139 20.61 -35.07 -18.16
C GLY A 139 21.96 -35.66 -17.77
N ASN A 140 21.95 -36.97 -17.51
CA ASN A 140 23.13 -37.79 -17.28
C ASN A 140 24.20 -37.58 -18.35
N GLU A 141 25.41 -37.21 -17.93
CA GLU A 141 26.61 -37.41 -18.73
C GLU A 141 26.88 -38.92 -18.84
N THR A 142 26.71 -39.49 -20.03
CA THR A 142 27.28 -40.81 -20.37
C THR A 142 28.44 -40.65 -21.35
N THR A 143 29.56 -41.27 -20.95
CA THR A 143 30.82 -41.47 -21.67
C THR A 143 30.69 -42.01 -23.10
N PRO A 144 31.66 -41.76 -23.99
CA PRO A 144 31.57 -42.13 -25.41
C PRO A 144 32.07 -43.55 -25.69
N GLY A 145 31.27 -44.33 -26.42
CA GLY A 145 31.66 -45.58 -27.08
C GLY A 145 31.13 -45.61 -28.53
N PRO A 146 31.89 -46.08 -29.53
CA PRO A 146 31.58 -45.82 -30.93
C PRO A 146 30.81 -46.94 -31.66
N SER A 147 30.13 -46.52 -32.74
CA SER A 147 29.76 -47.26 -33.97
C SER A 147 28.50 -48.16 -33.99
N ASN A 148 27.42 -47.72 -34.67
CA ASN A 148 27.12 -48.00 -36.09
C ASN A 148 25.64 -47.73 -36.48
N VAL A 149 25.47 -46.98 -37.59
CA VAL A 149 24.46 -47.03 -38.68
C VAL A 149 23.06 -47.66 -38.41
N THR A 150 21.95 -46.92 -38.65
CA THR A 150 20.99 -47.02 -39.79
C THR A 150 19.83 -46.00 -39.66
N GLN A 151 19.24 -45.64 -40.81
CA GLN A 151 18.27 -44.59 -41.17
C GLN A 151 16.82 -44.67 -40.57
N PRO A 152 15.90 -43.70 -40.86
CA PRO A 152 14.87 -43.20 -39.94
C PRO A 152 13.49 -43.86 -40.10
N SER A 153 12.67 -43.76 -39.05
CA SER A 153 11.23 -44.01 -39.15
C SER A 153 10.45 -42.95 -38.38
N ASN A 154 9.67 -42.16 -39.12
CA ASN A 154 8.54 -41.38 -38.63
C ASN A 154 7.55 -42.31 -37.92
N GLN A 155 7.29 -42.06 -36.64
CA GLN A 155 6.04 -42.44 -36.02
C GLN A 155 5.51 -41.29 -35.18
N THR A 156 4.40 -40.74 -35.65
CA THR A 156 3.43 -39.98 -34.87
C THR A 156 3.01 -40.82 -33.66
N MET A 157 3.29 -40.35 -32.45
CA MET A 157 2.60 -40.81 -31.26
C MET A 157 1.98 -39.61 -30.56
N ASN A 158 0.66 -39.55 -30.64
CA ASN A 158 -0.18 -38.85 -29.70
C ASN A 158 0.21 -39.31 -28.28
N GLN A 159 0.80 -38.41 -27.51
CA GLN A 159 0.80 -38.53 -26.05
C GLN A 159 -0.08 -37.43 -25.50
N THR A 160 -1.35 -37.79 -25.33
CA THR A 160 -2.22 -37.22 -24.30
C THR A 160 -1.50 -37.41 -22.97
N THR A 161 -0.77 -36.39 -22.54
CA THR A 161 -0.21 -36.34 -21.19
C THR A 161 -1.29 -35.73 -20.33
N THR A 162 -2.06 -36.59 -19.66
CA THR A 162 -2.80 -36.21 -18.46
C THR A 162 -1.78 -35.72 -17.43
N VAL A 163 -1.59 -34.41 -17.36
CA VAL A 163 -0.87 -33.75 -16.27
C VAL A 163 -1.77 -33.87 -15.05
N THR A 164 -1.44 -34.79 -14.15
CA THR A 164 -2.08 -34.88 -12.84
C THR A 164 -1.64 -33.68 -12.02
N GLU A 165 -2.62 -32.83 -11.69
CA GLU A 165 -2.50 -31.63 -10.86
C GLU A 165 -1.88 -31.95 -9.50
N ASN A 166 -0.64 -31.56 -9.30
CA ASN A 166 -0.18 -31.07 -8.01
C ASN A 166 0.07 -29.57 -8.20
N GLN A 167 -1.01 -28.80 -8.31
CA GLN A 167 -0.91 -27.35 -8.27
C GLN A 167 -0.55 -26.96 -6.83
N THR A 168 0.73 -26.64 -6.61
CA THR A 168 1.15 -25.86 -5.45
C THR A 168 0.31 -24.59 -5.44
N GLN A 169 -0.54 -24.41 -4.43
CA GLN A 169 -1.39 -23.23 -4.33
C GLN A 169 -0.49 -21.99 -4.24
N ILE A 170 -0.54 -21.13 -5.25
CA ILE A 170 0.24 -19.89 -5.28
C ILE A 170 -0.59 -18.84 -4.57
N ILE A 171 -0.27 -18.61 -3.30
CA ILE A 171 -0.87 -17.55 -2.50
C ILE A 171 -0.04 -16.29 -2.75
N VAL A 172 -0.48 -15.44 -3.68
CA VAL A 172 0.00 -14.06 -3.76
C VAL A 172 -0.95 -13.21 -2.94
N LYS A 173 -0.40 -12.43 -2.00
CA LYS A 173 -1.17 -11.52 -1.15
C LYS A 173 -0.95 -10.09 -1.66
N VAL A 174 -2.04 -9.39 -1.94
CA VAL A 174 -1.94 -7.95 -2.24
C VAL A 174 -1.83 -7.18 -0.92
N VAL A 175 -0.75 -6.43 -0.76
CA VAL A 175 -0.49 -5.66 0.46
C VAL A 175 -1.21 -4.31 0.40
N ARG A 176 -1.90 -3.97 1.49
CA ARG A 176 -2.60 -2.69 1.65
C ARG A 176 -2.06 -1.91 2.84
N VAL A 177 -1.70 -0.66 2.58
CA VAL A 177 -1.12 0.26 3.54
C VAL A 177 -2.15 1.32 3.93
N LEU A 178 -2.34 1.52 5.23
CA LEU A 178 -3.07 2.66 5.77
C LEU A 178 -2.08 3.74 6.24
N ILE A 179 -2.20 4.96 5.72
CA ILE A 179 -1.53 6.13 6.28
C ILE A 179 -2.52 6.87 7.17
N ASP A 180 -2.16 7.06 8.44
CA ASP A 180 -2.99 7.81 9.37
C ASP A 180 -2.82 9.33 9.19
N ALA A 181 -3.95 10.01 9.00
CA ALA A 181 -4.08 11.46 8.89
C ALA A 181 -5.27 12.00 9.72
N SER A 182 -5.81 11.20 10.66
CA SER A 182 -6.99 11.55 11.47
C SER A 182 -6.66 12.29 12.77
N HIS A 183 -5.38 12.53 13.05
CA HIS A 183 -4.89 13.13 14.29
C HIS A 183 -4.09 14.42 14.04
N ASP A 184 -4.51 15.25 13.09
CA ASP A 184 -3.86 16.52 12.71
C ASP A 184 -2.35 16.39 12.39
N GLN A 185 -1.96 15.31 11.72
CA GLN A 185 -0.57 15.09 11.31
C GLN A 185 -0.07 16.24 10.43
N TYR A 186 1.04 16.86 10.82
CA TYR A 186 1.73 17.82 9.96
C TYR A 186 2.26 17.15 8.67
N TYR A 187 2.79 15.93 8.80
CA TYR A 187 3.24 15.09 7.69
C TYR A 187 2.11 14.15 7.25
N ASN A 188 1.10 14.74 6.63
CA ASN A 188 -0.05 14.06 6.02
C ASN A 188 0.22 13.63 4.57
N ASP A 189 -0.79 13.06 3.91
CA ASP A 189 -0.78 12.58 2.53
C ASP A 189 -0.22 13.60 1.51
N GLN A 190 -0.47 14.89 1.69
CA GLN A 190 0.06 15.92 0.79
C GLN A 190 1.59 16.03 0.86
N ARG A 191 2.17 15.84 2.05
CA ARG A 191 3.62 15.86 2.25
C ARG A 191 4.28 14.50 2.03
N LEU A 192 3.49 13.43 2.03
CA LEU A 192 3.95 12.06 1.83
C LEU A 192 3.66 11.56 0.41
N SER A 193 3.39 12.46 -0.55
CA SER A 193 2.99 12.09 -1.91
C SER A 193 4.07 11.25 -2.62
N GLY A 194 5.35 11.56 -2.40
CA GLY A 194 6.47 10.77 -2.92
C GLY A 194 6.56 9.37 -2.28
N LEU A 195 6.28 9.25 -0.98
CA LEU A 195 6.21 7.94 -0.31
C LEU A 195 5.08 7.10 -0.91
N MET A 196 3.86 7.65 -0.98
CA MET A 196 2.69 6.97 -1.53
C MET A 196 2.91 6.52 -2.98
N THR A 197 3.50 7.40 -3.80
CA THR A 197 3.82 7.10 -5.19
C THR A 197 4.81 5.94 -5.29
N ARG A 198 5.87 5.93 -4.47
CA ARG A 198 6.85 4.83 -4.49
C ARG A 198 6.30 3.50 -3.99
N ILE A 199 5.42 3.53 -2.98
CA ILE A 199 4.72 2.31 -2.53
C ILE A 199 3.89 1.73 -3.68
N LYS A 200 3.12 2.57 -4.39
CA LYS A 200 2.29 2.13 -5.52
C LYS A 200 3.14 1.65 -6.70
N ASP A 201 4.10 2.47 -7.13
CA ASP A 201 4.82 2.27 -8.39
C ASP A 201 5.95 1.23 -8.26
N GLU A 202 6.62 1.14 -7.11
CA GLU A 202 7.76 0.24 -6.93
C GLU A 202 7.45 -1.04 -6.14
N LEU A 203 6.39 -1.05 -5.33
CA LEU A 203 5.97 -2.24 -4.57
C LEU A 203 4.67 -2.85 -5.13
N GLY A 204 3.90 -2.12 -5.94
CA GLY A 204 2.62 -2.60 -6.45
C GLY A 204 1.52 -2.68 -5.38
N TRP A 205 1.69 -1.96 -4.26
CA TRP A 205 0.80 -2.04 -3.11
C TRP A 205 -0.29 -0.96 -3.15
N LEU A 206 -1.42 -1.24 -2.49
CA LEU A 206 -2.45 -0.24 -2.27
C LEU A 206 -2.11 0.69 -1.12
N VAL A 207 -2.52 1.95 -1.24
CA VAL A 207 -2.35 2.96 -0.18
C VAL A 207 -3.62 3.75 -0.02
N ASP A 208 -4.20 3.67 1.17
CA ASP A 208 -5.32 4.50 1.62
C ASP A 208 -4.86 5.49 2.70
N VAL A 209 -5.66 6.54 2.88
CA VAL A 209 -5.41 7.58 3.88
C VAL A 209 -6.64 7.67 4.79
N ASN A 210 -6.43 7.51 6.10
CA ASN A 210 -7.46 7.71 7.09
C ASN A 210 -7.50 9.18 7.53
N HIS A 211 -8.54 9.92 7.14
CA HIS A 211 -8.66 11.34 7.52
C HIS A 211 -9.54 11.60 8.75
N GLN A 212 -10.36 10.64 9.18
CA GLN A 212 -11.46 10.92 10.10
C GLN A 212 -11.83 9.75 11.03
N GLU A 213 -11.59 8.51 10.63
CA GLU A 213 -12.00 7.36 11.41
C GLU A 213 -11.04 7.15 12.58
N SER A 214 -11.56 6.73 13.73
CA SER A 214 -10.70 6.29 14.84
C SER A 214 -9.97 5.01 14.44
N LEU A 215 -8.73 4.84 14.89
CA LEU A 215 -7.96 3.60 14.71
C LEU A 215 -8.60 2.45 15.50
N SER A 216 -9.54 1.76 14.86
CA SER A 216 -10.31 0.64 15.43
C SER A 216 -9.84 -0.70 14.88
N LYS A 217 -10.15 -1.79 15.58
CA LYS A 217 -9.82 -3.14 15.10
C LYS A 217 -10.49 -3.44 13.76
N GLU A 218 -11.73 -3.01 13.59
CA GLU A 218 -12.50 -3.20 12.35
C GLU A 218 -11.84 -2.48 11.17
N LEU A 219 -11.38 -1.23 11.37
CA LEU A 219 -10.64 -0.50 10.35
C LEU A 219 -9.31 -1.19 10.03
N LEU A 220 -8.50 -1.46 11.06
CA LEU A 220 -7.14 -1.97 10.90
C LEU A 220 -7.10 -3.39 10.31
N SER A 221 -8.12 -4.22 10.55
CA SER A 221 -8.21 -5.59 9.99
C SER A 221 -8.22 -5.65 8.46
N LYS A 222 -8.44 -4.52 7.77
CA LYS A 222 -8.42 -4.41 6.31
C LYS A 222 -7.02 -4.14 5.74
N TYR A 223 -6.03 -3.91 6.61
CA TYR A 223 -4.71 -3.45 6.22
C TYR A 223 -3.62 -4.36 6.78
N ASP A 224 -2.52 -4.41 6.04
CA ASP A 224 -1.34 -5.19 6.38
C ASP A 224 -0.28 -4.32 7.07
N VAL A 225 -0.20 -3.06 6.64
CA VAL A 225 0.74 -2.08 7.18
C VAL A 225 0.01 -0.82 7.59
N LEU A 226 0.33 -0.30 8.77
CA LEU A 226 -0.12 0.98 9.27
C LEU A 226 1.07 1.93 9.38
N ILE A 227 0.95 3.12 8.81
CA ILE A 227 1.93 4.21 8.94
C ILE A 227 1.30 5.32 9.78
N ILE A 228 1.82 5.53 10.99
CA ILE A 228 1.48 6.66 11.86
C ILE A 228 2.65 7.64 11.86
N THR A 229 2.49 8.78 11.19
CA THR A 229 3.42 9.90 11.41
C THR A 229 3.08 10.63 12.71
N ASN A 230 4.03 11.45 13.20
CA ASN A 230 3.88 12.13 14.48
C ASN A 230 2.55 12.92 14.49
N PRO A 231 1.64 12.58 15.41
CA PRO A 231 0.32 13.18 15.40
C PRO A 231 0.38 14.63 15.90
N GLY A 232 -0.59 15.43 15.51
CA GLY A 232 -0.87 16.77 16.04
C GLY A 232 -1.91 16.77 17.17
N GLU A 233 -2.61 15.65 17.38
CA GLU A 233 -3.56 15.42 18.48
C GLU A 233 -3.29 14.08 19.18
N ASP A 234 -3.87 13.87 20.37
CA ASP A 234 -3.60 12.65 21.15
C ASP A 234 -4.29 11.42 20.52
N ILE A 235 -3.54 10.34 20.33
CA ILE A 235 -4.10 9.01 20.05
C ILE A 235 -4.68 8.46 21.35
N THR A 236 -5.96 8.13 21.36
CA THR A 236 -6.66 7.69 22.58
C THR A 236 -6.14 6.35 23.10
N GLU A 237 -6.49 6.00 24.34
CA GLU A 237 -6.15 4.70 24.91
C GLU A 237 -6.82 3.54 24.15
N GLN A 238 -8.05 3.76 23.67
CA GLN A 238 -8.79 2.79 22.89
C GLN A 238 -8.12 2.53 21.54
N GLU A 239 -7.69 3.59 20.86
CA GLU A 239 -6.98 3.48 19.58
C GLU A 239 -5.60 2.84 19.75
N ALA A 240 -4.84 3.27 20.76
CA ALA A 240 -3.57 2.65 21.06
C ALA A 240 -3.74 1.16 21.37
N GLN A 241 -4.78 0.77 22.10
CA GLN A 241 -5.08 -0.63 22.36
C GLN A 241 -5.46 -1.41 21.09
N ALA A 242 -6.27 -0.83 20.21
CA ALA A 242 -6.61 -1.46 18.93
C ALA A 242 -5.38 -1.66 18.04
N VAL A 243 -4.48 -0.68 17.95
CA VAL A 243 -3.21 -0.81 17.22
C VAL A 243 -2.35 -1.92 17.82
N LYS A 244 -2.21 -1.95 19.16
CA LYS A 244 -1.42 -2.97 19.86
C LYS A 244 -1.96 -4.39 19.65
N GLU A 245 -3.29 -4.56 19.64
CA GLU A 245 -3.93 -5.86 19.38
C GLU A 245 -3.75 -6.28 17.91
N TRP A 246 -3.98 -5.36 16.97
CA TRP A 246 -3.78 -5.61 15.54
C TRP A 246 -2.33 -6.01 15.20
N VAL A 247 -1.33 -5.38 15.83
CA VAL A 247 0.08 -5.79 15.68
C VAL A 247 0.28 -7.22 16.18
N ARG A 248 -0.22 -7.59 17.37
CA ARG A 248 -0.10 -8.98 17.88
C ARG A 248 -0.72 -10.02 16.93
N GLU A 249 -1.80 -9.63 16.26
CA GLU A 249 -2.52 -10.45 15.28
C GLU A 249 -1.81 -10.59 13.92
N GLY A 250 -0.73 -9.85 13.67
CA GLY A 250 0.07 -9.94 12.44
C GLY A 250 0.31 -8.63 11.72
N GLY A 251 -0.21 -7.51 12.22
CA GLY A 251 -0.05 -6.19 11.61
C GLY A 251 1.38 -5.66 11.64
N GLY A 252 1.77 -4.96 10.57
CA GLY A 252 3.05 -4.25 10.48
C GLY A 252 2.91 -2.75 10.77
N LEU A 253 3.48 -2.26 11.87
CA LEU A 253 3.42 -0.85 12.24
C LEU A 253 4.73 -0.10 11.92
N LEU A 254 4.64 0.94 11.08
CA LEU A 254 5.63 2.01 11.01
C LEU A 254 5.10 3.22 11.78
N ILE A 255 5.77 3.57 12.87
CA ILE A 255 5.38 4.71 13.71
C ILE A 255 6.52 5.70 13.82
N THR A 256 6.26 6.98 13.55
CA THR A 256 7.32 7.99 13.47
C THR A 256 7.13 9.17 14.41
N GLY A 257 8.26 9.68 14.91
CA GLY A 257 8.34 10.80 15.84
C GLY A 257 8.60 12.14 15.17
N ASP A 258 8.94 13.12 15.98
CA ASP A 258 9.42 14.43 15.55
C ASP A 258 10.49 14.91 16.54
N TRP A 259 10.99 16.13 16.37
CA TRP A 259 11.91 16.73 17.34
C TRP A 259 11.18 17.27 18.57
N TYR A 260 11.93 17.50 19.66
CA TYR A 260 11.44 17.81 21.01
C TYR A 260 10.25 18.77 21.12
N ARG A 261 10.11 19.73 20.19
CA ARG A 261 9.08 20.77 20.24
C ARG A 261 7.71 20.25 19.78
N TYR A 262 7.71 19.35 18.81
CA TYR A 262 6.50 18.90 18.13
C TYR A 262 6.22 17.42 18.36
N VAL A 263 7.13 16.68 19.00
CA VAL A 263 6.92 15.25 19.22
C VAL A 263 5.80 14.98 20.25
N TYR A 264 4.79 14.23 19.83
CA TYR A 264 3.71 13.73 20.68
C TYR A 264 4.14 12.41 21.35
N TYR A 265 5.31 12.43 22.00
CA TYR A 265 5.98 11.22 22.50
C TYR A 265 5.10 10.40 23.46
N LYS A 266 4.22 11.02 24.25
CA LYS A 266 3.30 10.29 25.14
C LYS A 266 2.29 9.46 24.35
N SER A 267 1.76 10.00 23.26
CA SER A 267 0.83 9.31 22.37
C SER A 267 1.52 8.15 21.66
N LEU A 268 2.73 8.38 21.14
CA LEU A 268 3.54 7.35 20.49
C LEU A 268 3.97 6.24 21.46
N ASN A 269 4.38 6.60 22.68
CA ASN A 269 4.83 5.66 23.71
C ASN A 269 3.69 4.82 24.29
N ARG A 270 2.46 5.32 24.27
CA ARG A 270 1.26 4.54 24.64
C ARG A 270 1.10 3.28 23.78
N ILE A 271 1.58 3.33 22.54
CA ILE A 271 1.59 2.20 21.61
C ILE A 271 2.88 1.38 21.78
N THR A 272 4.03 2.03 21.86
CA THR A 272 5.34 1.39 21.63
C THR A 272 6.12 0.98 22.88
N GLU A 273 5.90 1.65 24.03
CA GLU A 273 6.75 1.48 25.22
C GLU A 273 6.64 0.07 25.82
N GLU A 274 5.48 -0.57 25.73
CA GLU A 274 5.30 -1.96 26.18
C GLU A 274 6.09 -2.98 25.36
N PHE A 275 6.42 -2.65 24.11
CA PHE A 275 7.25 -3.48 23.22
C PHE A 275 8.74 -3.11 23.30
N GLY A 276 9.10 -2.24 24.26
CA GLY A 276 10.47 -1.89 24.56
C GLY A 276 11.05 -0.77 23.71
N ILE A 277 10.24 -0.02 22.95
CA ILE A 277 10.69 1.17 22.22
C ILE A 277 10.06 2.43 22.80
N LYS A 278 10.88 3.43 23.11
CA LYS A 278 10.44 4.69 23.70
C LYS A 278 10.97 5.88 22.91
N PHE A 279 10.06 6.73 22.44
CA PHE A 279 10.36 8.04 21.87
C PHE A 279 10.78 9.01 22.97
N ASN A 280 11.93 9.66 22.76
CA ASN A 280 12.44 10.69 23.66
C ASN A 280 11.99 12.08 23.20
N PRO A 281 11.66 13.00 24.11
CA PRO A 281 11.36 14.39 23.80
C PRO A 281 12.65 15.20 23.58
N ASP A 282 13.51 14.74 22.68
CA ASP A 282 14.77 15.38 22.29
C ASP A 282 14.88 15.56 20.76
N GLU A 283 15.98 16.13 20.30
CA GLU A 283 16.32 16.29 18.88
C GLU A 283 17.75 15.82 18.66
N LEU A 284 17.96 14.99 17.64
CA LEU A 284 19.29 14.60 17.20
C LEU A 284 19.99 15.78 16.51
N MET A 285 21.22 16.03 16.91
CA MET A 285 22.08 17.07 16.35
C MET A 285 23.45 16.51 15.97
N ASP A 286 24.09 17.12 14.97
CA ASP A 286 25.47 16.82 14.60
C ASP A 286 26.16 18.04 13.97
N ASP A 287 27.25 18.53 14.56
CA ASP A 287 28.00 19.68 14.04
C ASP A 287 28.88 19.35 12.83
N ASP A 288 29.25 18.08 12.67
CA ASP A 288 30.25 17.61 11.70
C ASP A 288 29.60 16.94 10.48
N LYS A 289 28.51 16.18 10.70
CA LYS A 289 27.77 15.43 9.69
C LYS A 289 26.35 15.99 9.55
N ASN A 290 26.23 17.11 8.86
CA ASN A 290 24.94 17.76 8.62
C ASN A 290 24.84 18.42 7.24
N THR A 291 23.63 18.89 6.91
CA THR A 291 23.31 19.53 5.63
C THR A 291 23.21 21.06 5.72
N GLY A 292 23.95 21.66 6.66
CA GLY A 292 24.13 23.12 6.81
C GLY A 292 23.81 23.67 8.20
N ARG A 293 23.12 22.90 9.05
CA ARG A 293 22.80 23.23 10.44
C ARG A 293 22.89 21.97 11.29
N SER A 294 23.29 22.10 12.55
CA SER A 294 23.46 20.94 13.43
C SER A 294 22.17 20.16 13.68
N TYR A 295 21.01 20.81 13.65
CA TYR A 295 19.68 20.17 13.72
C TYR A 295 19.17 19.58 12.39
N PHE A 296 19.98 19.58 11.33
CA PHE A 296 19.75 18.81 10.11
C PHE A 296 20.88 17.78 9.88
N PRO A 297 21.08 16.85 10.84
CA PRO A 297 22.12 15.86 10.75
C PRO A 297 21.87 14.89 9.59
N LEU A 298 22.95 14.27 9.13
CA LEU A 298 22.90 13.04 8.37
C LEU A 298 23.04 11.86 9.34
N ILE A 299 22.38 10.75 9.04
CA ILE A 299 22.57 9.48 9.75
C ILE A 299 23.09 8.42 8.76
N GLY A 300 23.79 7.42 9.26
CA GLY A 300 24.41 6.40 8.40
C GLY A 300 25.05 5.22 9.12
N GLU A 301 24.74 5.01 10.40
CA GLU A 301 25.19 3.82 11.13
C GLU A 301 24.04 2.81 11.12
N PHE A 302 24.16 1.79 10.27
CA PHE A 302 23.10 0.81 10.01
C PHE A 302 23.40 -0.55 10.62
N ASN A 303 22.36 -1.24 11.05
CA ASN A 303 22.42 -2.65 11.41
C ASN A 303 22.15 -3.50 10.17
N PHE A 304 23.20 -3.92 9.46
CA PHE A 304 23.09 -4.72 8.22
C PHE A 304 22.62 -6.16 8.44
N ASP A 305 22.56 -6.64 9.68
CA ASP A 305 22.00 -7.96 10.00
C ASP A 305 20.46 -7.95 10.00
N HIS A 306 19.82 -6.77 10.06
CA HIS A 306 18.37 -6.64 10.08
C HIS A 306 17.80 -6.54 8.64
N PRO A 307 16.76 -7.32 8.26
CA PRO A 307 16.22 -7.31 6.88
C PRO A 307 15.83 -5.92 6.35
N ALA A 308 15.34 -5.05 7.24
CA ALA A 308 14.97 -3.67 6.89
C ALA A 308 16.11 -2.81 6.29
N THR A 309 17.38 -3.20 6.44
CA THR A 309 18.52 -2.46 5.87
C THR A 309 19.06 -3.07 4.58
N ARG A 310 18.41 -4.10 4.01
CA ARG A 310 18.94 -4.85 2.84
C ARG A 310 19.25 -4.02 1.59
N PHE A 311 18.61 -2.85 1.45
CA PHE A 311 18.81 -1.95 0.30
C PHE A 311 19.77 -0.79 0.60
N LEU A 312 20.37 -0.79 1.78
CA LEU A 312 21.41 0.15 2.18
C LEU A 312 22.79 -0.48 2.01
N ASN A 313 23.81 0.37 2.00
CA ASN A 313 25.21 -0.03 2.01
C ASN A 313 26.02 0.96 2.86
N GLU A 314 27.31 0.67 3.06
CA GLU A 314 28.22 1.47 3.88
C GLU A 314 28.36 2.94 3.44
N ASP A 315 28.07 3.25 2.17
CA ASP A 315 28.14 4.61 1.62
C ASP A 315 26.80 5.36 1.74
N SER A 316 25.75 4.70 2.20
CA SER A 316 24.41 5.29 2.32
C SER A 316 24.37 6.35 3.43
N GLN A 317 23.73 7.48 3.14
CA GLN A 317 23.51 8.56 4.11
C GLN A 317 22.09 9.06 4.00
N LEU A 318 21.37 9.13 5.12
CA LEU A 318 19.97 9.54 5.15
C LEU A 318 19.84 10.95 5.71
N TYR A 319 19.00 11.76 5.08
CA TYR A 319 18.56 13.03 5.65
C TYR A 319 17.70 12.75 6.88
N TYR A 320 18.00 13.42 7.99
CA TYR A 320 17.28 13.22 9.25
C TYR A 320 16.94 14.54 9.94
N ASN A 321 15.76 14.58 10.57
CA ASN A 321 15.37 15.62 11.51
C ASN A 321 14.29 15.04 12.43
N GLY A 322 14.62 14.85 13.70
CA GLY A 322 13.74 14.16 14.65
C GLY A 322 14.45 13.84 15.96
N GLY A 323 13.74 13.18 16.87
CA GLY A 323 14.24 12.78 18.18
C GLY A 323 15.03 11.48 18.18
N THR A 324 15.40 11.02 19.36
CA THR A 324 16.05 9.72 19.57
C THR A 324 15.09 8.71 20.18
N LEU A 325 15.50 7.45 20.17
CA LEU A 325 14.77 6.34 20.77
C LEU A 325 15.59 5.71 21.89
N ASP A 326 14.93 5.31 22.96
CA ASP A 326 15.44 4.35 23.93
C ASP A 326 14.84 2.96 23.63
N ILE A 327 15.68 1.94 23.69
CA ILE A 327 15.29 0.55 23.43
C ILE A 327 15.57 -0.36 24.62
N SER A 328 14.74 -1.38 24.80
CA SER A 328 14.86 -2.38 25.85
C SER A 328 14.18 -3.69 25.44
N GLY A 329 14.36 -4.75 26.23
CA GLY A 329 13.75 -6.05 25.94
C GLY A 329 14.24 -6.63 24.61
N ASN A 330 13.30 -6.99 23.74
CA ASN A 330 13.57 -7.60 22.44
C ASN A 330 13.73 -6.58 21.30
N ALA A 331 13.54 -5.29 21.57
CA ALA A 331 13.72 -4.26 20.56
C ALA A 331 15.20 -4.13 20.16
N VAL A 332 15.45 -4.08 18.85
CA VAL A 332 16.79 -3.94 18.27
C VAL A 332 16.92 -2.59 17.57
N TRP A 333 18.11 -2.01 17.61
CA TRP A 333 18.39 -0.80 16.83
C TRP A 333 18.56 -1.15 15.35
N ILE A 334 18.10 -0.28 14.47
CA ILE A 334 18.26 -0.41 13.02
C ILE A 334 19.16 0.69 12.46
N VAL A 335 18.95 1.94 12.93
CA VAL A 335 19.72 3.10 12.50
C VAL A 335 20.13 3.93 13.72
N ARG A 336 21.38 4.39 13.72
CA ARG A 336 21.96 5.28 14.72
C ARG A 336 22.54 6.55 14.09
N GLY A 337 22.67 7.58 14.91
CA GLY A 337 23.54 8.72 14.61
C GLY A 337 25.02 8.30 14.61
N TYR A 338 25.85 9.12 13.97
CA TYR A 338 27.30 8.95 13.95
C TYR A 338 27.91 9.13 15.36
N PRO A 339 29.18 8.74 15.58
CA PRO A 339 29.90 9.07 16.82
C PRO A 339 29.93 10.57 17.15
N THR A 340 29.83 11.44 16.15
CA THR A 340 29.81 12.90 16.30
C THR A 340 28.45 13.45 16.72
N SER A 341 27.39 12.64 16.57
CA SER A 341 26.02 13.04 16.88
C SER A 341 25.77 13.06 18.39
N TYR A 342 24.91 13.97 18.81
CA TYR A 342 24.42 14.14 20.18
C TYR A 342 22.92 14.46 20.13
N ALA A 343 22.24 14.49 21.28
CA ALA A 343 20.84 14.92 21.32
C ALA A 343 20.60 15.91 22.45
N VAL A 344 19.65 16.82 22.23
CA VAL A 344 19.27 17.85 23.20
C VAL A 344 17.76 17.89 23.41
N ASP A 345 17.33 18.16 24.64
CA ASP A 345 15.92 18.43 24.94
C ASP A 345 15.53 19.88 24.64
N SER A 346 14.26 20.22 24.92
CA SER A 346 13.70 21.56 24.69
C SER A 346 14.36 22.69 25.48
N SER A 347 15.13 22.37 26.53
CA SER A 347 15.92 23.33 27.30
C SER A 347 17.34 23.51 26.77
N GLY A 348 17.73 22.72 25.76
CA GLY A 348 19.09 22.64 25.25
C GLY A 348 20.02 21.77 26.09
N LYS A 349 19.47 21.00 27.06
CA LYS A 349 20.26 20.06 27.85
C LYS A 349 20.58 18.84 27.00
N VAL A 350 21.84 18.41 27.03
CA VAL A 350 22.28 17.18 26.36
C VAL A 350 21.62 15.97 27.02
N THR A 351 20.89 15.19 26.22
CA THR A 351 20.24 13.93 26.62
C THR A 351 21.05 12.71 26.15
N LYS A 352 21.79 12.85 25.05
CA LYS A 352 22.72 11.84 24.52
C LYS A 352 24.04 12.50 24.17
N GLU A 353 25.13 12.01 24.73
CA GLU A 353 26.47 12.57 24.56
C GLU A 353 27.10 12.16 23.22
N LYS A 354 28.03 12.96 22.71
CA LYS A 354 28.88 12.55 21.57
C LYS A 354 29.61 11.24 21.92
N GLY A 355 29.70 10.34 20.95
CA GLY A 355 30.25 9.00 21.10
C GLY A 355 29.22 7.93 21.52
N SER A 356 28.01 8.32 21.94
CA SER A 356 26.97 7.37 22.35
C SER A 356 26.28 6.65 21.18
N LYS A 357 26.42 7.18 19.95
CA LYS A 357 25.71 6.72 18.74
C LYS A 357 24.20 6.59 18.99
N PRO A 358 23.47 7.70 19.19
CA PRO A 358 22.06 7.68 19.59
C PRO A 358 21.21 6.85 18.62
N VAL A 359 20.31 6.01 19.13
CA VAL A 359 19.37 5.24 18.31
C VAL A 359 18.30 6.17 17.76
N VAL A 360 18.03 6.08 16.47
CA VAL A 360 17.01 6.90 15.79
C VAL A 360 15.96 6.04 15.10
N ALA A 361 16.26 4.80 14.76
CA ALA A 361 15.29 3.80 14.32
C ALA A 361 15.48 2.48 15.07
N ALA A 362 14.37 1.83 15.43
CA ALA A 362 14.35 0.56 16.14
C ALA A 362 13.25 -0.35 15.61
N ALA A 363 13.47 -1.66 15.68
CA ALA A 363 12.53 -2.70 15.28
C ALA A 363 12.25 -3.65 16.45
N VAL A 364 11.06 -4.24 16.45
CA VAL A 364 10.70 -5.36 17.34
C VAL A 364 9.67 -6.26 16.67
N GLU A 365 9.85 -7.56 16.79
CA GLU A 365 8.82 -8.55 16.46
C GLU A 365 7.91 -8.75 17.67
N VAL A 366 6.60 -8.74 17.43
CA VAL A 366 5.56 -8.79 18.46
C VAL A 366 4.59 -9.90 18.09
N GLU A 367 4.81 -11.08 18.69
CA GLU A 367 4.02 -12.27 18.38
C GLU A 367 4.02 -12.56 16.87
N ASN A 368 2.92 -12.31 16.16
CA ASN A 368 2.83 -12.53 14.71
C ASN A 368 3.14 -11.28 13.88
N GLY A 369 3.18 -10.09 14.49
CA GLY A 369 3.40 -8.83 13.78
C GLY A 369 4.72 -8.16 14.15
N ARG A 370 4.87 -6.92 13.68
CA ARG A 370 6.16 -6.23 13.67
C ARG A 370 5.98 -4.74 13.85
N ILE A 371 6.93 -4.09 14.52
CA ILE A 371 6.95 -2.64 14.70
C ILE A 371 8.31 -2.11 14.27
N VAL A 372 8.30 -1.04 13.48
CA VAL A 372 9.45 -0.15 13.29
C VAL A 372 9.08 1.24 13.81
N ALA A 373 9.85 1.72 14.77
CA ALA A 373 9.79 3.09 15.23
C ALA A 373 10.92 3.89 14.59
N TYR A 374 10.61 5.08 14.06
CA TYR A 374 11.60 5.99 13.49
C TYR A 374 11.42 7.41 14.02
N GLY A 375 12.45 8.02 14.62
CA GLY A 375 12.29 9.30 15.32
C GLY A 375 11.94 10.51 14.44
N SER A 376 11.76 10.35 13.12
CA SER A 376 11.54 11.43 12.17
C SER A 376 10.42 11.13 11.17
N SER A 377 9.31 11.83 11.32
CA SER A 377 8.24 11.90 10.31
C SER A 377 8.68 12.65 9.06
N LYS A 378 9.56 13.65 9.21
CA LYS A 378 10.12 14.41 8.09
C LYS A 378 10.86 13.53 7.09
N SER A 379 11.51 12.48 7.58
CA SER A 379 12.28 11.52 6.79
C SER A 379 11.43 10.74 5.78
N LEU A 380 10.10 10.71 5.96
CA LEU A 380 9.17 10.10 5.02
C LEU A 380 8.66 11.09 3.96
N SER A 381 8.97 12.38 4.08
CA SER A 381 8.27 13.44 3.35
C SER A 381 9.00 13.98 2.12
N ASP A 382 8.25 14.69 1.29
CA ASP A 382 8.71 15.42 0.11
C ASP A 382 9.41 16.74 0.46
N ASP A 383 9.60 17.03 1.75
CA ASP A 383 10.28 18.23 2.21
C ASP A 383 11.69 18.35 1.61
N TYR A 384 12.13 19.60 1.47
CA TYR A 384 13.42 19.93 0.90
C TYR A 384 13.60 19.39 -0.53
N TYR A 385 12.58 19.59 -1.36
CA TYR A 385 12.54 19.18 -2.77
C TYR A 385 12.67 17.67 -2.96
N GLY A 386 12.07 16.88 -2.06
CA GLY A 386 12.08 15.42 -2.13
C GLY A 386 13.35 14.75 -1.58
N LYS A 387 14.33 15.50 -1.09
CA LYS A 387 15.61 14.92 -0.61
C LYS A 387 15.44 14.00 0.60
N TYR A 388 14.47 14.27 1.47
CA TYR A 388 14.20 13.41 2.62
C TYR A 388 13.70 12.05 2.15
N ILE A 389 12.59 11.99 1.40
CA ILE A 389 12.09 10.73 0.85
C ILE A 389 13.09 10.04 -0.10
N GLU A 390 13.82 10.78 -0.95
CA GLU A 390 14.80 10.20 -1.88
C GLU A 390 15.93 9.47 -1.15
N SER A 391 16.53 10.12 -0.14
CA SER A 391 17.62 9.50 0.64
C SER A 391 17.12 8.37 1.54
N ASN A 392 15.92 8.51 2.12
CA ASN A 392 15.36 7.51 3.04
C ASN A 392 14.65 6.35 2.34
N TRP A 393 14.31 6.46 1.05
CA TRP A 393 13.53 5.44 0.36
C TRP A 393 14.14 4.03 0.41
N PRO A 394 15.45 3.81 0.18
CA PRO A 394 16.02 2.46 0.30
C PRO A 394 15.80 1.84 1.69
N PHE A 395 15.91 2.65 2.75
CA PHE A 395 15.62 2.22 4.11
C PHE A 395 14.12 1.93 4.30
N LEU A 396 13.25 2.87 3.91
CA LEU A 396 11.79 2.74 4.04
C LEU A 396 11.26 1.55 3.24
N LYS A 397 11.82 1.28 2.06
CA LYS A 397 11.50 0.10 1.23
C LYS A 397 11.77 -1.20 1.97
N GLY A 398 12.93 -1.31 2.63
CA GLY A 398 13.26 -2.47 3.46
C GLY A 398 12.35 -2.60 4.67
N VAL A 399 12.07 -1.49 5.36
CA VAL A 399 11.13 -1.44 6.49
C VAL A 399 9.74 -1.93 6.08
N LEU A 400 9.18 -1.38 5.00
CA LEU A 400 7.83 -1.70 4.54
C LEU A 400 7.72 -3.18 4.15
N LEU A 401 8.68 -3.72 3.39
CA LEU A 401 8.71 -5.12 3.01
C LEU A 401 8.80 -6.05 4.24
N TRP A 402 9.62 -5.70 5.23
CA TRP A 402 9.74 -6.49 6.45
C TRP A 402 8.45 -6.43 7.28
N LEU A 403 7.82 -5.26 7.40
CA LEU A 403 6.54 -5.09 8.07
C LEU A 403 5.42 -5.91 7.41
N ALA A 404 5.40 -5.99 6.07
CA ALA A 404 4.44 -6.80 5.33
C ALA A 404 4.74 -8.32 5.36
N GLY A 405 5.94 -8.72 5.80
CA GLY A 405 6.38 -10.13 5.84
C GLY A 405 6.89 -10.68 4.51
N GLU A 406 7.29 -9.79 3.60
CA GLU A 406 7.86 -10.14 2.30
C GLU A 406 9.36 -10.49 2.37
N ILE A 407 10.06 -10.13 3.46
CA ILE A 407 11.52 -10.31 3.62
C ILE A 407 11.95 -10.65 5.04
#